data_AF-A0A4S4EIR1-F1
#
_entry.id   AF-A0A4S4EIR1-F1
#
_cell.length_a   1.000
_cell.length_b   1.000
_cell.length_c   1.000
_cell.angle_alpha   90.00
_cell.angle_beta   90.00
_cell.angle_gamma   90.00
#
_symmetry.space_group_name_H-M   'P 1'
#
loop_
_entity.id
_entity.type
_entity.pdbx_description
1 polymer ?
#
loop_
_entity_poly.entity_id
_entity_poly.type
_entity_poly.pdbx_seq_one_letter_code
_entity_poly.pdbx_strand_id
1 'polypeptide(L)'
;MSFNDDEPIVASQDVSAEKSAAILTGKTKVTIIKKTTAPLEESEFKVMLKLTAAGSGSDRSGVDLVTVLDVNGSMEGEKLEKMKIALLFMIKKLSPIDRLSVVTFSGVSHRLCPLRQITENSQGEIENLVNALVADGGTNISAGLQTGLKVLNDRRLTSWRAVGIMLMSDGKQNEDGDAAQVPVLNAIANHSMGGTFSHVSNQNNLGIAFSQCLAGLLTVVVQDLKLTVTKVESTIVKVSAGNYPQSKDDAAGSVTVSFGDLYNKEVRKVIVDLLLPAASKPASSNILNITYTYSSGGKLFDASPIIVTVRRTGGGSEEGEPERKEVMMEENRLRTAQMIKESRIMADDKKLDGALEKLVEAQSLQENMVNDESNPLIGMLKSELQQMSRLMKPQEIYENQGRPFALSSETSHNRQRFAARGDDPKELSLFATPRMDAYLGQAKSFDEDPRKPLPSVDEDEKQERAAEPLPPMVRRLCYYIQKVIRSFFKGFLKCCRKICVSDSSPQDG
;
A
#
# COMPACT_ATOMS: atom_id res chain seq x y z
N MET A 1 33.61 -13.32 3.92
CA MET A 1 33.23 -13.78 2.56
C MET A 1 32.29 -12.75 1.94
N SER A 2 32.48 -12.38 0.68
CA SER A 2 31.61 -11.44 -0.06
C SER A 2 30.66 -12.25 -0.96
N PHE A 3 29.41 -11.83 -1.09
CA PHE A 3 28.34 -12.49 -1.85
C PHE A 3 28.23 -11.94 -3.28
N ASN A 4 29.36 -11.85 -3.97
CA ASN A 4 29.43 -11.37 -5.36
C ASN A 4 29.13 -12.49 -6.37
N ASP A 5 28.21 -13.40 -6.09
CA ASP A 5 27.92 -14.60 -6.89
C ASP A 5 26.58 -14.56 -7.63
N ASP A 6 26.02 -13.35 -7.80
CA ASP A 6 24.82 -13.12 -8.60
C ASP A 6 24.96 -13.70 -10.02
N GLU A 7 23.96 -14.47 -10.45
CA GLU A 7 23.84 -14.91 -11.84
C GLU A 7 23.69 -13.69 -12.76
N PRO A 8 24.36 -13.65 -13.93
CA PRO A 8 24.09 -12.65 -14.94
C PRO A 8 22.63 -12.79 -15.39
N ILE A 9 21.89 -11.68 -15.45
CA ILE A 9 20.51 -11.70 -15.95
C ILE A 9 20.55 -12.23 -17.37
N VAL A 10 19.96 -13.40 -17.60
CA VAL A 10 19.75 -13.89 -18.96
C VAL A 10 18.70 -12.97 -19.55
N ALA A 11 19.13 -12.06 -20.43
CA ALA A 11 18.22 -11.28 -21.24
C ALA A 11 17.34 -12.29 -21.98
N SER A 12 16.03 -12.25 -21.75
CA SER A 12 15.10 -12.93 -22.63
C SER A 12 15.39 -12.45 -24.05
N GLN A 13 15.86 -13.35 -24.91
CA GLN A 13 15.89 -13.10 -26.34
C GLN A 13 14.46 -12.72 -26.75
N ASP A 14 14.35 -11.65 -27.54
CA ASP A 14 13.13 -10.92 -27.93
C ASP A 14 12.56 -9.94 -26.90
N VAL A 15 13.05 -8.69 -26.92
CA VAL A 15 12.32 -7.53 -27.47
C VAL A 15 13.35 -6.44 -27.85
N SER A 16 14.02 -6.58 -28.98
CA SER A 16 14.59 -5.43 -29.69
C SER A 16 13.46 -4.69 -30.41
N ALA A 17 12.58 -4.07 -29.64
CA ALA A 17 11.76 -2.99 -30.16
C ALA A 17 12.44 -1.70 -29.72
N GLU A 18 12.95 -0.95 -30.69
CA GLU A 18 13.24 0.47 -30.52
C GLU A 18 11.96 1.14 -29.97
N LYS A 19 11.84 1.22 -28.63
CA LYS A 19 10.82 2.04 -27.98
C LYS A 19 11.22 3.48 -28.31
N SER A 20 10.64 4.01 -29.40
CA SER A 20 10.49 5.44 -29.66
C SER A 20 10.29 6.16 -28.33
N ALA A 21 10.99 7.28 -28.15
CA ALA A 21 10.92 8.12 -26.96
C ALA A 21 9.46 8.52 -26.66
N ALA A 22 8.74 7.62 -25.98
CA ALA A 22 7.41 7.87 -25.52
C ALA A 22 7.54 8.99 -24.49
N ILE A 23 6.86 10.10 -24.77
CA ILE A 23 6.64 11.17 -23.81
C ILE A 23 6.23 10.50 -22.50
N LEU A 24 7.02 10.69 -21.45
CA LEU A 24 6.77 10.02 -20.17
C LEU A 24 5.47 10.58 -19.59
N THR A 25 4.36 9.92 -19.84
CA THR A 25 3.09 10.28 -19.21
C THR A 25 3.24 10.06 -17.70
N GLY A 26 2.97 11.09 -16.91
CA GLY A 26 3.21 11.03 -15.47
C GLY A 26 2.46 9.86 -14.80
N LYS A 27 3.19 9.04 -14.04
CA LYS A 27 2.65 7.88 -13.29
C LYS A 27 2.15 8.23 -11.89
N THR A 28 2.10 9.51 -11.54
CA THR A 28 1.50 9.98 -10.29
C THR A 28 0.51 11.09 -10.62
N LYS A 29 -0.71 10.96 -10.08
CA LYS A 29 -1.75 11.99 -10.15
C LYS A 29 -1.88 12.68 -8.80
N VAL A 30 -1.71 13.99 -8.78
CA VAL A 30 -1.99 14.82 -7.60
C VAL A 30 -3.39 15.41 -7.71
N THR A 31 -4.22 15.19 -6.69
CA THR A 31 -5.53 15.83 -6.55
C THR A 31 -5.49 16.76 -5.35
N ILE A 32 -5.91 18.01 -5.54
CA ILE A 32 -5.93 19.03 -4.49
C ILE A 32 -7.35 19.18 -3.97
N ILE A 33 -7.53 19.04 -2.65
CA ILE A 33 -8.81 19.15 -1.96
C ILE A 33 -8.68 20.25 -0.91
N LYS A 34 -9.55 21.26 -1.00
CA LYS A 34 -9.54 22.45 -0.16
C LYS A 34 -10.87 23.19 -0.28
N LYS A 35 -11.11 24.15 0.59
CA LYS A 35 -12.16 25.17 0.41
C LYS A 35 -11.90 26.02 -0.84
N THR A 36 -12.96 26.53 -1.43
CA THR A 36 -12.92 27.42 -2.59
C THR A 36 -12.74 28.88 -2.18
N THR A 37 -13.26 29.27 -1.02
CA THR A 37 -13.16 30.62 -0.47
C THR A 37 -12.41 30.66 0.87
N ALA A 38 -11.91 31.85 1.19
CA ALA A 38 -11.35 32.19 2.50
C ALA A 38 -11.72 33.64 2.86
N PRO A 39 -11.83 33.99 4.15
CA PRO A 39 -12.19 35.34 4.59
C PRO A 39 -11.11 36.37 4.23
N LEU A 40 -11.35 37.67 4.40
CA LEU A 40 -10.31 38.68 4.15
C LEU A 40 -9.32 38.77 5.32
N GLU A 41 -9.78 38.45 6.52
CA GLU A 41 -8.98 38.46 7.73
C GLU A 41 -7.91 37.36 7.70
N GLU A 42 -6.91 37.51 8.58
CA GLU A 42 -5.97 36.43 8.82
C GLU A 42 -6.72 35.18 9.29
N SER A 43 -6.43 34.05 8.65
CA SER A 43 -7.22 32.83 8.84
C SER A 43 -6.42 31.56 8.58
N GLU A 44 -6.72 30.52 9.36
CA GLU A 44 -6.23 29.17 9.11
C GLU A 44 -6.88 28.58 7.86
N PHE A 45 -6.09 27.87 7.06
CA PHE A 45 -6.54 27.26 5.82
C PHE A 45 -5.85 25.94 5.57
N LYS A 46 -6.62 24.91 5.21
CA LYS A 46 -6.11 23.57 4.97
C LYS A 46 -6.12 23.23 3.49
N VAL A 47 -5.03 22.62 3.03
CA VAL A 47 -4.92 22.04 1.70
C VAL A 47 -4.55 20.58 1.84
N MET A 48 -5.42 19.68 1.40
CA MET A 48 -5.10 18.25 1.32
C MET A 48 -4.65 17.89 -0.09
N LEU A 49 -3.50 17.23 -0.18
CA LEU A 49 -2.92 16.70 -1.40
C LEU A 49 -3.10 15.19 -1.40
N LYS A 50 -3.74 14.64 -2.43
CA LYS A 50 -3.88 13.20 -2.65
C LYS A 50 -3.01 12.81 -3.85
N LEU A 51 -1.90 12.13 -3.58
CA LEU A 51 -0.98 11.58 -4.56
C LEU A 51 -1.39 10.14 -4.82
N THR A 52 -1.78 9.81 -6.05
CA THR A 52 -2.20 8.47 -6.46
C THR A 52 -1.27 7.97 -7.55
N ALA A 53 -0.63 6.83 -7.32
CA ALA A 53 0.13 6.16 -8.37
C ALA A 53 -0.82 5.63 -9.45
N ALA A 54 -0.51 5.92 -10.71
CA ALA A 54 -1.27 5.52 -11.88
C ALA A 54 -0.29 4.95 -12.91
N GLY A 55 -0.12 3.64 -12.91
CA GLY A 55 0.75 2.95 -13.86
C GLY A 55 0.20 1.59 -14.25
N SER A 56 0.64 1.06 -15.39
CA SER A 56 0.48 -0.36 -15.69
C SER A 56 1.67 -1.12 -15.10
N GLY A 57 1.40 -2.29 -14.50
CA GLY A 57 2.47 -3.17 -14.02
C GLY A 57 3.43 -3.63 -15.13
N SER A 58 3.03 -3.57 -16.41
CA SER A 58 3.87 -3.96 -17.55
C SER A 58 5.12 -3.10 -17.79
N ASP A 59 5.28 -2.01 -17.05
CA ASP A 59 6.53 -1.22 -16.98
C ASP A 59 7.14 -1.26 -15.55
N ARG A 60 6.84 -2.32 -14.77
CA ARG A 60 7.41 -2.50 -13.44
C ARG A 60 8.89 -2.84 -13.54
N SER A 61 9.62 -2.40 -12.53
CA SER A 61 11.00 -2.83 -12.35
C SER A 61 11.05 -4.27 -11.85
N GLY A 62 12.07 -5.04 -12.25
CA GLY A 62 12.32 -6.35 -11.65
C GLY A 62 12.60 -6.19 -10.15
N VAL A 63 12.19 -7.18 -9.36
CA VAL A 63 12.37 -7.16 -7.90
C VAL A 63 13.61 -7.95 -7.52
N ASP A 64 14.40 -7.42 -6.57
CA ASP A 64 15.38 -8.19 -5.79
C ASP A 64 14.80 -8.44 -4.42
N LEU A 65 14.41 -9.68 -4.17
CA LEU A 65 13.79 -10.11 -2.93
C LEU A 65 14.73 -11.01 -2.15
N VAL A 66 14.94 -10.68 -0.88
CA VAL A 66 15.58 -11.59 0.07
C VAL A 66 14.57 -11.99 1.13
N THR A 67 14.24 -13.26 1.21
CA THR A 67 13.43 -13.80 2.31
C THR A 67 14.35 -14.21 3.44
N VAL A 68 14.02 -13.80 4.66
CA VAL A 68 14.76 -14.11 5.88
C VAL A 68 13.79 -14.87 6.78
N LEU A 69 14.03 -16.17 6.95
CA LEU A 69 13.07 -17.11 7.54
C LEU A 69 13.59 -17.63 8.88
N ASP A 70 12.77 -17.52 9.90
CA ASP A 70 13.00 -18.20 11.18
C ASP A 70 12.73 -19.70 11.03
N VAL A 71 13.73 -20.52 11.35
CA VAL A 71 13.64 -21.98 11.37
C VAL A 71 14.03 -22.54 12.73
N ASN A 72 13.84 -21.76 13.80
CA ASN A 72 14.04 -22.23 15.16
C ASN A 72 13.10 -23.40 15.53
N GLY A 73 13.35 -24.06 16.66
CA GLY A 73 12.51 -25.15 17.13
C GLY A 73 11.04 -24.77 17.38
N SER A 74 10.70 -23.51 17.68
CA SER A 74 9.30 -23.10 17.92
C SER A 74 8.48 -22.96 16.64
N MET A 75 9.13 -22.98 15.48
CA MET A 75 8.50 -23.06 14.16
C MET A 75 8.13 -24.50 13.77
N GLU A 76 8.54 -25.53 14.53
CA GLU A 76 8.22 -26.92 14.22
C GLU A 76 6.71 -27.18 14.05
N GLY A 77 6.37 -28.11 13.15
CA GLY A 77 4.99 -28.50 12.86
C GLY A 77 4.27 -27.56 11.90
N GLU A 78 3.04 -27.17 12.25
CA GLU A 78 2.13 -26.45 11.34
C GLU A 78 2.69 -25.09 10.89
N LYS A 79 3.42 -24.36 11.75
CA LYS A 79 3.99 -23.05 11.42
C LYS A 79 4.99 -23.13 10.27
N LEU A 80 5.93 -24.09 10.33
CA LEU A 80 6.91 -24.30 9.28
C LEU A 80 6.24 -24.70 7.97
N GLU A 81 5.25 -25.60 8.01
CA GLU A 81 4.52 -26.01 6.81
C GLU A 81 3.72 -24.86 6.18
N LYS A 82 3.06 -24.02 6.99
CA LYS A 82 2.41 -22.79 6.50
C LYS A 82 3.41 -21.80 5.91
N MET A 83 4.59 -21.66 6.53
CA MET A 83 5.67 -20.81 5.99
C MET A 83 6.19 -21.33 4.65
N LYS A 84 6.36 -22.65 4.51
CA LYS A 84 6.73 -23.28 3.23
C LYS A 84 5.69 -23.02 2.15
N ILE A 85 4.41 -23.24 2.45
CA ILE A 85 3.31 -22.97 1.49
C ILE A 85 3.30 -21.49 1.06
N ALA A 86 3.43 -20.57 2.02
CA ALA A 86 3.51 -19.13 1.73
C ALA A 86 4.69 -18.79 0.80
N LEU A 87 5.86 -19.39 1.04
CA LEU A 87 7.05 -19.17 0.22
C LEU A 87 6.93 -19.81 -1.16
N LEU A 88 6.30 -20.99 -1.29
CA LEU A 88 5.99 -21.61 -2.57
C LEU A 88 5.04 -20.74 -3.39
N PHE A 89 4.01 -20.16 -2.76
CA PHE A 89 3.15 -19.18 -3.42
C PHE A 89 3.98 -18.03 -3.96
N MET A 90 4.87 -17.44 -3.15
CA MET A 90 5.71 -16.33 -3.58
C MET A 90 6.60 -16.71 -4.77
N ILE A 91 7.31 -17.83 -4.69
CA ILE A 91 8.18 -18.34 -5.75
C ILE A 91 7.42 -18.47 -7.07
N LYS A 92 6.20 -19.00 -7.04
CA LYS A 92 5.33 -19.15 -8.22
C LYS A 92 4.77 -17.84 -8.78
N LYS A 93 4.73 -16.76 -7.97
CA LYS A 93 4.27 -15.43 -8.41
C LYS A 93 5.41 -14.56 -8.93
N LEU A 94 6.66 -14.90 -8.63
CA LEU A 94 7.81 -14.22 -9.23
C LEU A 94 7.94 -14.60 -10.71
N SER A 95 8.47 -13.69 -11.50
CA SER A 95 8.69 -13.88 -12.93
C SER A 95 10.19 -13.92 -13.26
N PRO A 96 10.58 -14.29 -14.49
CA PRO A 96 11.98 -14.29 -14.89
C PRO A 96 12.70 -12.96 -14.79
N ILE A 97 12.01 -11.81 -14.69
CA ILE A 97 12.72 -10.53 -14.46
C ILE A 97 13.09 -10.31 -12.99
N ASP A 98 12.57 -11.13 -12.07
CA ASP A 98 12.74 -11.04 -10.63
C ASP A 98 13.86 -11.96 -10.14
N ARG A 99 14.48 -11.58 -9.01
CA ARG A 99 15.50 -12.37 -8.33
C ARG A 99 15.11 -12.65 -6.89
N LEU A 100 15.41 -13.86 -6.41
CA LEU A 100 15.15 -14.31 -5.05
C LEU A 100 16.43 -14.87 -4.42
N SER A 101 16.67 -14.53 -3.16
CA SER A 101 17.57 -15.27 -2.27
C SER A 101 16.78 -15.68 -1.03
N VAL A 102 17.03 -16.90 -0.55
CA VAL A 102 16.44 -17.42 0.67
C VAL A 102 17.52 -17.53 1.74
N VAL A 103 17.31 -16.82 2.83
CA VAL A 103 18.14 -16.85 4.04
C VAL A 103 17.30 -17.46 5.16
N THR A 104 17.86 -18.43 5.87
CA THR A 104 17.29 -18.96 7.09
C THR A 104 18.12 -18.55 8.28
N PHE A 105 17.50 -18.47 9.45
CA PHE A 105 18.22 -18.31 10.69
C PHE A 105 17.61 -19.16 11.80
N SER A 106 18.49 -19.67 12.64
CA SER A 106 18.15 -20.20 13.96
C SER A 106 19.16 -19.63 14.95
N GLY A 107 20.04 -20.43 15.56
CA GLY A 107 21.19 -19.90 16.32
C GLY A 107 22.21 -19.17 15.45
N VAL A 108 22.31 -19.58 14.18
CA VAL A 108 23.18 -19.01 13.14
C VAL A 108 22.37 -18.74 11.87
N SER A 109 22.89 -17.89 10.98
CA SER A 109 22.25 -17.58 9.70
C SER A 109 22.88 -18.37 8.54
N HIS A 110 22.03 -18.94 7.68
CA HIS A 110 22.43 -19.66 6.49
C HIS A 110 21.77 -19.06 5.24
N ARG A 111 22.55 -18.88 4.18
CA ARG A 111 22.02 -18.52 2.86
C ARG A 111 21.78 -19.80 2.07
N LEU A 112 20.52 -20.22 1.92
CA LEU A 112 20.15 -21.45 1.21
C LEU A 112 20.45 -21.36 -0.28
N CYS A 113 20.23 -20.20 -0.87
CA CYS A 113 20.55 -19.93 -2.26
C CYS A 113 21.09 -18.50 -2.45
N PRO A 114 22.03 -18.30 -3.39
CA PRO A 114 22.41 -16.96 -3.85
C PRO A 114 21.21 -16.18 -4.40
N LEU A 115 21.40 -14.90 -4.71
CA LEU A 115 20.37 -14.09 -5.38
C LEU A 115 20.26 -14.53 -6.84
N ARG A 116 19.23 -15.34 -7.15
CA ARG A 116 19.06 -15.99 -8.45
C ARG A 116 17.82 -15.51 -9.18
N GLN A 117 17.91 -15.45 -10.50
CA GLN A 117 16.78 -15.13 -11.37
C GLN A 117 15.75 -16.27 -11.32
N ILE A 118 14.45 -15.97 -11.36
CA ILE A 118 13.39 -16.99 -11.31
C ILE A 118 13.07 -17.52 -12.72
N THR A 119 13.84 -18.50 -13.16
CA THR A 119 13.61 -19.28 -14.39
C THR A 119 12.90 -20.58 -14.04
N GLU A 120 12.34 -21.30 -15.01
CA GLU A 120 11.67 -22.59 -14.75
C GLU A 120 12.57 -23.58 -13.99
N ASN A 121 13.86 -23.63 -14.34
CA ASN A 121 14.84 -24.51 -13.69
C ASN A 121 15.16 -24.04 -12.26
N SER A 122 15.56 -22.79 -12.09
CA SER A 122 15.93 -22.26 -10.77
C SER A 122 14.73 -22.19 -9.82
N GLN A 123 13.52 -22.02 -10.34
CA GLN A 123 12.30 -22.10 -9.56
C GLN A 123 12.14 -23.49 -8.93
N GLY A 124 12.25 -24.57 -9.71
CA GLY A 124 12.17 -25.94 -9.19
C GLY A 124 13.27 -26.26 -8.16
N GLU A 125 14.49 -25.77 -8.39
CA GLU A 125 15.60 -25.91 -7.43
C GLU A 125 15.31 -25.22 -6.09
N ILE A 126 14.81 -23.98 -6.12
CA ILE A 126 14.47 -23.23 -4.90
C ILE A 126 13.26 -23.87 -4.20
N GLU A 127 12.24 -24.32 -4.92
CA GLU A 127 11.09 -25.04 -4.35
C GLU A 127 11.56 -26.29 -3.58
N ASN A 128 12.50 -27.07 -4.12
CA ASN A 128 13.07 -28.23 -3.44
C ASN A 128 13.85 -27.86 -2.16
N LEU A 129 14.64 -26.78 -2.19
CA LEU A 129 15.35 -26.29 -1.01
C LEU A 129 14.38 -25.85 0.10
N VAL A 130 13.27 -25.20 -0.26
CA VAL A 130 12.24 -24.77 0.69
C VAL A 130 11.50 -25.96 1.30
N ASN A 131 11.15 -26.96 0.49
CA ASN A 131 10.48 -28.17 0.98
C ASN A 131 11.36 -28.97 1.95
N ALA A 132 12.67 -28.93 1.76
CA ALA A 132 13.66 -29.59 2.62
C ALA A 132 13.94 -28.86 3.95
N LEU A 133 13.31 -27.71 4.21
CA LEU A 133 13.48 -26.98 5.47
C LEU A 133 13.00 -27.80 6.66
N VAL A 134 13.80 -27.78 7.72
CA VAL A 134 13.53 -28.41 9.01
C VAL A 134 13.78 -27.37 10.10
N ALA A 135 12.90 -27.36 11.11
CA ALA A 135 13.04 -26.51 12.28
C ALA A 135 14.11 -27.10 13.22
N ASP A 136 15.12 -26.31 13.57
CA ASP A 136 16.17 -26.70 14.52
C ASP A 136 16.86 -25.48 15.16
N GLY A 137 17.31 -25.63 16.40
CA GLY A 137 18.13 -24.66 17.11
C GLY A 137 17.36 -23.49 17.73
N GLY A 138 18.13 -22.46 18.15
CA GLY A 138 17.63 -21.23 18.78
C GLY A 138 17.20 -20.16 17.78
N THR A 139 17.10 -18.90 18.21
CA THR A 139 16.70 -17.76 17.36
C THR A 139 17.82 -16.71 17.33
N ASN A 140 18.13 -16.13 16.16
CA ASN A 140 19.14 -15.06 15.98
C ASN A 140 18.77 -14.18 14.78
N ILE A 141 17.75 -13.33 14.98
CA ILE A 141 17.21 -12.44 13.94
C ILE A 141 18.29 -11.49 13.40
N SER A 142 19.16 -10.97 14.27
CA SER A 142 20.25 -10.08 13.87
C SER A 142 21.16 -10.71 12.83
N ALA A 143 21.58 -11.97 13.02
CA ALA A 143 22.42 -12.68 12.05
C ALA A 143 21.69 -12.89 10.72
N GLY A 144 20.40 -13.28 10.77
CA GLY A 144 19.56 -13.44 9.57
C GLY A 144 19.43 -12.15 8.76
N LEU A 145 19.10 -11.04 9.43
CA LEU A 145 18.93 -9.75 8.79
C LEU A 145 20.25 -9.18 8.26
N GLN A 146 21.35 -9.31 9.01
CA GLN A 146 22.68 -8.91 8.54
C GLN A 146 23.08 -9.69 7.28
N THR A 147 22.80 -10.99 7.23
CA THR A 147 23.04 -11.80 6.04
C THR A 147 22.17 -11.33 4.88
N GLY A 148 20.88 -11.08 5.09
CA GLY A 148 19.99 -10.59 4.05
C GLY A 148 20.37 -9.20 3.51
N LEU A 149 20.73 -8.27 4.38
CA LEU A 149 21.26 -6.96 4.00
C LEU A 149 22.56 -7.08 3.21
N LYS A 150 23.44 -7.99 3.62
CA LYS A 150 24.70 -8.24 2.92
C LYS A 150 24.49 -8.79 1.51
N VAL A 151 23.53 -9.71 1.32
CA VAL A 151 23.16 -10.20 -0.02
C VAL A 151 22.72 -9.04 -0.92
N LEU A 152 21.94 -8.09 -0.40
CA LEU A 152 21.51 -6.92 -1.17
C LEU A 152 22.62 -5.89 -1.39
N ASN A 153 23.57 -5.75 -0.47
CA ASN A 153 24.68 -4.81 -0.60
C ASN A 153 25.77 -5.31 -1.56
N ASP A 154 26.00 -6.62 -1.60
CA ASP A 154 27.04 -7.25 -2.44
C ASP A 154 26.55 -7.53 -3.87
N ARG A 155 25.28 -7.22 -4.18
CA ARG A 155 24.71 -7.46 -5.51
C ARG A 155 25.42 -6.65 -6.59
N ARG A 156 25.66 -7.26 -7.74
CA ARG A 156 26.37 -6.63 -8.87
C ARG A 156 25.49 -5.67 -9.67
N LEU A 157 24.20 -6.03 -9.80
CA LEU A 157 23.21 -5.27 -10.56
C LEU A 157 22.26 -4.59 -9.58
N THR A 158 22.34 -3.27 -9.49
CA THR A 158 21.56 -2.44 -8.56
C THR A 158 20.58 -1.50 -9.26
N SER A 159 20.83 -1.18 -10.54
CA SER A 159 20.09 -0.15 -11.26
C SER A 159 18.67 -0.60 -11.59
N TRP A 160 17.70 0.27 -11.25
CA TRP A 160 16.31 0.18 -11.72
C TRP A 160 15.59 -1.11 -11.33
N ARG A 161 15.84 -1.56 -10.09
CA ARG A 161 15.17 -2.70 -9.47
C ARG A 161 14.50 -2.26 -8.18
N ALA A 162 13.31 -2.81 -7.91
CA ALA A 162 12.71 -2.69 -6.60
C ALA A 162 13.40 -3.67 -5.65
N VAL A 163 13.53 -3.31 -4.38
CA VAL A 163 14.35 -4.07 -3.42
C VAL A 163 13.54 -4.30 -2.16
N GLY A 164 13.50 -5.54 -1.69
CA GLY A 164 12.79 -5.90 -0.48
C GLY A 164 13.53 -6.96 0.34
N ILE A 165 13.52 -6.80 1.66
CA ILE A 165 13.76 -7.88 2.60
C ILE A 165 12.42 -8.25 3.22
N MET A 166 12.11 -9.54 3.23
CA MET A 166 10.91 -10.07 3.85
C MET A 166 11.30 -11.01 4.99
N LEU A 167 11.18 -10.51 6.20
CA LEU A 167 11.54 -11.22 7.42
C LEU A 167 10.31 -11.90 8.03
N MET A 168 10.40 -13.20 8.30
CA MET A 168 9.40 -13.98 9.02
C MET A 168 10.00 -14.51 10.32
N SER A 169 9.28 -14.33 11.43
CA SER A 169 9.62 -14.91 12.73
C SER A 169 8.35 -15.06 13.55
N ASP A 170 8.31 -16.06 14.43
CA ASP A 170 7.24 -16.21 15.41
C ASP A 170 7.44 -15.34 16.67
N GLY A 171 8.48 -14.52 16.68
CA GLY A 171 8.72 -13.50 17.69
C GLY A 171 9.15 -14.04 19.06
N LYS A 172 9.44 -15.34 19.17
CA LYS A 172 9.93 -15.96 20.40
C LYS A 172 11.45 -16.15 20.32
N GLN A 173 12.17 -15.57 21.26
CA GLN A 173 13.60 -15.82 21.45
C GLN A 173 13.85 -16.22 22.92
N ASN A 174 14.81 -17.13 23.11
CA ASN A 174 15.31 -17.54 24.42
C ASN A 174 15.93 -16.33 25.15
N GLU A 175 15.94 -16.38 26.48
CA GLU A 175 16.13 -15.27 27.46
C GLU A 175 17.37 -14.36 27.30
N ASP A 176 18.26 -14.56 26.32
CA ASP A 176 19.59 -13.91 26.24
C ASP A 176 19.85 -13.03 24.98
N GLY A 177 18.82 -12.52 24.28
CA GLY A 177 19.04 -11.70 23.07
C GLY A 177 17.97 -10.64 22.76
N ASP A 178 18.39 -9.38 22.65
CA ASP A 178 17.56 -8.17 22.61
C ASP A 178 16.84 -7.91 21.25
N ALA A 179 17.19 -8.65 20.18
CA ALA A 179 16.87 -8.26 18.81
C ALA A 179 15.59 -8.87 18.21
N ALA A 180 15.00 -9.91 18.82
CA ALA A 180 13.77 -10.52 18.32
C ALA A 180 12.48 -9.97 18.93
N GLN A 181 12.58 -8.99 19.82
CA GLN A 181 11.40 -8.40 20.43
C GLN A 181 10.58 -7.66 19.36
N VAL A 182 9.24 -7.73 19.47
CA VAL A 182 8.29 -6.99 18.61
C VAL A 182 8.71 -5.52 18.37
N PRO A 183 9.20 -4.75 19.36
CA PRO A 183 9.68 -3.40 19.14
C PRO A 183 10.83 -3.29 18.12
N VAL A 184 11.71 -4.29 18.03
CA VAL A 184 12.87 -4.30 17.12
C VAL A 184 12.44 -4.52 15.68
N LEU A 185 11.56 -5.50 15.42
CA LEU A 185 11.01 -5.72 14.08
C LEU A 185 10.26 -4.48 13.56
N ASN A 186 9.49 -3.84 14.44
CA ASN A 186 8.84 -2.57 14.14
C ASN A 186 9.85 -1.42 13.92
N ALA A 187 10.93 -1.35 14.69
CA ALA A 187 11.99 -0.36 14.50
C ALA A 187 12.67 -0.53 13.14
N ILE A 188 13.01 -1.75 12.74
CA ILE A 188 13.59 -2.06 11.41
C ILE A 188 12.66 -1.54 10.29
N ALA A 189 11.36 -1.84 10.37
CA ALA A 189 10.39 -1.36 9.39
C ALA A 189 10.33 0.18 9.37
N ASN A 190 10.35 0.83 10.53
CA ASN A 190 10.30 2.29 10.64
C ASN A 190 11.59 3.01 10.18
N HIS A 191 12.75 2.36 10.27
CA HIS A 191 14.01 2.89 9.77
C HIS A 191 14.17 2.76 8.24
N SER A 192 13.39 1.90 7.60
CA SER A 192 13.33 1.84 6.13
C SER A 192 12.43 2.94 5.56
N MET A 193 12.60 3.32 4.29
CA MET A 193 11.77 4.38 3.66
C MET A 193 10.31 3.96 3.43
N GLY A 194 10.03 2.67 3.25
CA GLY A 194 8.70 2.18 2.86
C GLY A 194 8.27 0.87 3.51
N GLY A 195 9.04 0.35 4.47
CA GLY A 195 8.74 -0.90 5.15
C GLY A 195 7.57 -0.78 6.11
N THR A 196 6.93 -1.92 6.34
CA THR A 196 5.78 -2.09 7.22
C THR A 196 6.00 -3.26 8.15
N PHE A 197 5.55 -3.13 9.40
CA PHE A 197 5.47 -4.23 10.35
C PHE A 197 4.06 -4.81 10.33
N SER A 198 3.94 -6.14 10.28
CA SER A 198 2.65 -6.84 10.20
C SER A 198 2.60 -7.94 11.25
N HIS A 199 1.58 -7.88 12.10
CA HIS A 199 1.29 -8.90 13.09
C HIS A 199 0.25 -9.87 12.55
N VAL A 200 0.58 -11.16 12.59
CA VAL A 200 -0.29 -12.23 12.14
C VAL A 200 -0.60 -13.13 13.34
N SER A 201 -1.75 -12.91 13.97
CA SER A 201 -2.18 -13.68 15.15
C SER A 201 -2.56 -15.12 14.80
N ASN A 202 -3.19 -15.30 13.63
CA ASN A 202 -3.66 -16.59 13.14
C ASN A 202 -2.67 -17.15 12.09
N GLN A 203 -2.08 -18.31 12.37
CA GLN A 203 -1.10 -18.96 11.49
C GLN A 203 -1.66 -19.27 10.10
N ASN A 204 -2.97 -19.48 9.96
CA ASN A 204 -3.63 -19.64 8.67
C ASN A 204 -3.63 -18.36 7.81
N ASN A 205 -3.39 -17.20 8.42
CA ASN A 205 -3.29 -15.93 7.71
C ASN A 205 -1.85 -15.58 7.32
N LEU A 206 -0.87 -16.45 7.61
CA LEU A 206 0.53 -16.20 7.26
C LEU A 206 0.68 -16.07 5.74
N GLY A 207 0.25 -17.07 4.96
CA GLY A 207 0.31 -17.02 3.50
C GLY A 207 -0.36 -15.77 2.90
N ILE A 208 -1.46 -15.32 3.52
CA ILE A 208 -2.20 -14.12 3.12
C ILE A 208 -1.40 -12.84 3.34
N ALA A 209 -0.81 -12.66 4.53
CA ALA A 209 0.00 -11.48 4.81
C ALA A 209 1.21 -11.40 3.85
N PHE A 210 1.79 -12.57 3.54
CA PHE A 210 2.91 -12.68 2.61
C PHE A 210 2.52 -12.31 1.19
N SER A 211 1.40 -12.84 0.72
CA SER A 211 0.91 -12.58 -0.63
C SER A 211 0.60 -11.09 -0.84
N GLN A 212 0.00 -10.42 0.15
CA GLN A 212 -0.30 -8.99 0.07
C GLN A 212 0.98 -8.12 0.05
N CYS A 213 2.00 -8.47 0.84
CA CYS A 213 3.27 -7.76 0.80
C CYS A 213 3.98 -7.94 -0.55
N LEU A 214 4.00 -9.18 -1.08
CA LEU A 214 4.55 -9.47 -2.40
C LEU A 214 3.80 -8.72 -3.51
N ALA A 215 2.48 -8.65 -3.45
CA ALA A 215 1.66 -7.90 -4.39
C ALA A 215 2.07 -6.42 -4.50
N GLY A 216 2.39 -5.80 -3.36
CA GLY A 216 2.94 -4.44 -3.33
C GLY A 216 4.27 -4.33 -4.06
N LEU A 217 5.23 -5.19 -3.71
CA LEU A 217 6.57 -5.19 -4.31
C LEU A 217 6.53 -5.43 -5.83
N LEU A 218 5.65 -6.33 -6.30
CA LEU A 218 5.46 -6.62 -7.73
C LEU A 218 4.67 -5.53 -8.47
N THR A 219 4.24 -4.46 -7.79
CA THR A 219 3.51 -3.35 -8.41
C THR A 219 4.14 -1.98 -8.16
N VAL A 220 5.42 -1.93 -7.80
CA VAL A 220 6.17 -0.67 -7.73
C VAL A 220 6.24 -0.03 -9.12
N VAL A 221 5.57 1.13 -9.26
CA VAL A 221 5.48 1.89 -10.51
C VAL A 221 6.18 3.26 -10.42
N VAL A 222 6.40 3.73 -9.20
CA VAL A 222 7.02 5.02 -8.87
C VAL A 222 8.06 4.77 -7.78
N GLN A 223 9.28 5.31 -7.98
CA GLN A 223 10.40 5.16 -7.06
C GLN A 223 10.95 6.54 -6.63
N ASP A 224 11.38 6.66 -5.37
CA ASP A 224 11.90 7.90 -4.78
C ASP A 224 10.99 9.14 -5.00
N LEU A 225 9.68 8.99 -4.74
CA LEU A 225 8.76 10.12 -4.80
C LEU A 225 9.10 11.16 -3.73
N LYS A 226 9.31 12.40 -4.18
CA LYS A 226 9.45 13.58 -3.34
C LYS A 226 8.37 14.60 -3.70
N LEU A 227 7.74 15.16 -2.68
CA LEU A 227 6.74 16.22 -2.81
C LEU A 227 7.30 17.47 -2.14
N THR A 228 7.36 18.58 -2.86
CA THR A 228 7.77 19.87 -2.31
C THR A 228 6.60 20.84 -2.35
N VAL A 229 6.26 21.39 -1.18
CA VAL A 229 5.27 22.46 -1.02
C VAL A 229 5.99 23.75 -0.66
N THR A 230 5.75 24.81 -1.42
CA THR A 230 6.43 26.11 -1.26
C THR A 230 5.40 27.20 -1.02
N LYS A 231 5.61 28.01 0.02
CA LYS A 231 4.72 29.13 0.33
C LYS A 231 4.73 30.16 -0.80
N VAL A 232 3.60 30.84 -1.00
CA VAL A 232 3.48 31.96 -1.95
C VAL A 232 2.89 33.17 -1.21
N GLU A 233 1.57 33.33 -1.18
CA GLU A 233 0.87 34.32 -0.36
C GLU A 233 0.30 33.68 0.92
N SER A 234 1.11 32.87 1.60
CA SER A 234 0.73 32.19 2.85
C SER A 234 1.96 31.87 3.71
N THR A 235 1.72 31.36 4.90
CA THR A 235 2.73 30.72 5.75
C THR A 235 2.38 29.25 5.95
N ILE A 236 3.35 28.35 5.75
CA ILE A 236 3.19 26.92 6.07
C ILE A 236 3.37 26.74 7.58
N VAL A 237 2.30 26.36 8.27
CA VAL A 237 2.31 26.10 9.71
C VAL A 237 2.76 24.66 9.98
N LYS A 238 2.18 23.69 9.26
CA LYS A 238 2.45 22.27 9.45
C LYS A 238 2.22 21.49 8.16
N VAL A 239 3.02 20.45 7.95
CA VAL A 239 2.82 19.45 6.89
C VAL A 239 2.63 18.08 7.55
N SER A 240 1.38 17.63 7.56
CA SER A 240 0.98 16.34 8.12
C SER A 240 1.07 15.26 7.04
N ALA A 241 2.17 14.51 7.05
CA ALA A 241 2.48 13.46 6.08
C ALA A 241 2.99 12.18 6.76
N GLY A 242 2.36 11.75 7.85
CA GLY A 242 2.78 10.55 8.59
C GLY A 242 4.20 10.65 9.16
N ASN A 243 4.94 9.54 9.17
CA ASN A 243 6.34 9.50 9.65
C ASN A 243 7.38 9.64 8.52
N TYR A 244 6.96 10.11 7.34
CA TYR A 244 7.88 10.31 6.23
C TYR A 244 8.90 11.41 6.54
N PRO A 245 10.19 11.24 6.18
CA PRO A 245 11.20 12.27 6.36
C PRO A 245 10.79 13.58 5.68
N GLN A 246 10.99 14.68 6.40
CA GLN A 246 10.71 16.04 5.90
C GLN A 246 11.97 16.90 6.03
N SER A 247 12.30 17.64 4.98
CA SER A 247 13.32 18.69 5.01
C SER A 247 12.66 20.05 4.79
N LYS A 248 13.08 21.05 5.57
CA LYS A 248 12.60 22.43 5.44
C LYS A 248 13.68 23.30 4.82
N ASP A 249 13.28 24.20 3.94
CA ASP A 249 14.10 25.30 3.44
C ASP A 249 13.44 26.61 3.85
N ASP A 250 13.96 27.24 4.89
CA ASP A 250 13.40 28.47 5.46
C ASP A 250 13.59 29.67 4.51
N ALA A 251 14.64 29.67 3.69
CA ALA A 251 14.91 30.73 2.72
C ALA A 251 13.89 30.69 1.58
N ALA A 252 13.60 29.50 1.05
CA ALA A 252 12.54 29.31 0.07
C ALA A 252 11.13 29.29 0.70
N GLY A 253 11.02 29.10 2.01
CA GLY A 253 9.74 28.83 2.68
C GLY A 253 9.07 27.56 2.18
N SER A 254 9.85 26.50 1.98
CA SER A 254 9.38 25.23 1.42
C SER A 254 9.59 24.05 2.37
N VAL A 255 8.77 23.01 2.18
CA VAL A 255 8.89 21.72 2.88
C VAL A 255 8.86 20.62 1.83
N THR A 256 9.86 19.74 1.88
CA THR A 256 9.93 18.54 1.02
C THR A 256 9.67 17.29 1.84
N VAL A 257 8.71 16.49 1.43
CA VAL A 257 8.39 15.17 2.00
C VAL A 257 8.94 14.09 1.09
N SER A 258 9.71 13.15 1.66
CA SER A 258 10.28 12.00 0.92
C SER A 258 9.46 10.74 1.20
N PHE A 259 8.68 10.29 0.21
CA PHE A 259 7.78 9.13 0.33
C PHE A 259 8.44 7.79 -0.02
N GLY A 260 9.53 7.81 -0.79
CA GLY A 260 10.09 6.60 -1.39
C GLY A 260 9.17 6.06 -2.47
N ASP A 261 8.91 4.75 -2.45
CA ASP A 261 8.22 4.07 -3.55
C ASP A 261 6.69 4.08 -3.39
N LEU A 262 5.97 4.03 -4.51
CA LEU A 262 4.53 3.76 -4.54
C LEU A 262 4.20 2.55 -5.42
N TYR A 263 3.29 1.73 -4.88
CA TYR A 263 2.66 0.64 -5.59
C TYR A 263 1.57 1.16 -6.52
N ASN A 264 1.20 0.40 -7.54
CA ASN A 264 0.12 0.77 -8.43
C ASN A 264 -1.18 1.01 -7.64
N LYS A 265 -1.85 2.12 -7.94
CA LYS A 265 -3.07 2.59 -7.24
C LYS A 265 -2.89 2.88 -5.74
N GLU A 266 -1.67 2.85 -5.21
CA GLU A 266 -1.40 3.30 -3.86
C GLU A 266 -1.64 4.81 -3.75
N VAL A 267 -2.14 5.24 -2.60
CA VAL A 267 -2.51 6.62 -2.32
C VAL A 267 -1.74 7.12 -1.11
N ARG A 268 -1.12 8.29 -1.24
CA ARG A 268 -0.57 9.08 -0.14
C ARG A 268 -1.34 10.38 -0.01
N LYS A 269 -1.77 10.71 1.20
CA LYS A 269 -2.41 11.98 1.52
C LYS A 269 -1.51 12.83 2.39
N VAL A 270 -1.51 14.13 2.14
CA VAL A 270 -0.79 15.14 2.93
C VAL A 270 -1.75 16.26 3.24
N ILE A 271 -1.84 16.67 4.50
CA ILE A 271 -2.54 17.90 4.89
C ILE A 271 -1.49 18.97 5.15
N VAL A 272 -1.63 20.10 4.46
CA VAL A 272 -0.83 21.31 4.66
C VAL A 272 -1.70 22.32 5.38
N ASP A 273 -1.33 22.61 6.62
CA ASP A 273 -1.95 23.67 7.43
C ASP A 273 -1.25 24.98 7.10
N LEU A 274 -2.02 25.97 6.64
CA LEU A 274 -1.56 27.28 6.22
C LEU A 274 -2.16 28.37 7.10
N LEU A 275 -1.42 29.45 7.26
CA LEU A 275 -1.94 30.74 7.73
C LEU A 275 -1.99 31.69 6.54
N LEU A 276 -3.19 32.16 6.20
CA LEU A 276 -3.40 33.15 5.15
C LEU A 276 -3.37 34.55 5.76
N PRO A 277 -2.57 35.49 5.24
CA PRO A 277 -2.48 36.84 5.78
C PRO A 277 -3.76 37.65 5.48
N ALA A 278 -3.98 38.73 6.23
CA ALA A 278 -5.06 39.66 5.95
C ALA A 278 -4.94 40.26 4.53
N ALA A 279 -6.06 40.36 3.83
CA ALA A 279 -6.17 40.90 2.47
C ALA A 279 -7.02 42.17 2.46
N SER A 280 -6.57 43.20 1.74
CA SER A 280 -7.24 44.50 1.72
C SER A 280 -8.51 44.54 0.87
N LYS A 281 -8.66 43.61 -0.09
CA LYS A 281 -9.81 43.55 -0.99
C LYS A 281 -10.10 42.11 -1.45
N PRO A 282 -11.36 41.79 -1.80
CA PRO A 282 -11.69 40.50 -2.41
C PRO A 282 -10.93 40.27 -3.72
N ALA A 283 -10.15 39.18 -3.78
CA ALA A 283 -9.33 38.80 -4.93
C ALA A 283 -9.00 37.30 -4.90
N SER A 284 -8.49 36.77 -6.01
CA SER A 284 -7.87 35.44 -6.00
C SER A 284 -6.44 35.55 -5.49
N SER A 285 -6.06 34.71 -4.53
CA SER A 285 -4.71 34.64 -3.97
C SER A 285 -4.06 33.31 -4.30
N ASN A 286 -2.78 33.35 -4.65
CA ASN A 286 -1.96 32.17 -4.89
C ASN A 286 -1.31 31.77 -3.56
N ILE A 287 -1.77 30.69 -2.95
CA ILE A 287 -1.42 30.39 -1.55
C ILE A 287 -0.29 29.38 -1.41
N LEU A 288 -0.12 28.49 -2.39
CA LEU A 288 0.86 27.40 -2.30
C LEU A 288 1.31 27.00 -3.69
N ASN A 289 2.60 26.70 -3.86
CA ASN A 289 3.11 26.05 -5.06
C ASN A 289 3.51 24.60 -4.72
N ILE A 290 3.12 23.66 -5.59
CA ILE A 290 3.36 22.23 -5.40
C ILE A 290 4.19 21.71 -6.57
N THR A 291 5.29 21.05 -6.24
CA THR A 291 6.12 20.30 -7.20
C THR A 291 6.35 18.90 -6.67
N TYR A 292 6.59 17.94 -7.57
CA TYR A 292 6.95 16.59 -7.15
C TYR A 292 7.83 15.93 -8.22
N THR A 293 8.77 15.12 -7.74
CA THR A 293 9.73 14.40 -8.57
C THR A 293 9.71 12.93 -8.20
N TYR A 294 9.93 12.05 -9.16
CA TYR A 294 10.13 10.62 -8.91
C TYR A 294 10.88 9.98 -10.07
N SER A 295 11.32 8.74 -9.89
CA SER A 295 11.85 7.91 -10.96
C SER A 295 10.88 6.81 -11.37
N SER A 296 10.84 6.48 -12.66
CA SER A 296 10.11 5.31 -13.16
C SER A 296 10.87 4.70 -14.33
N GLY A 297 11.15 3.40 -14.25
CA GLY A 297 11.97 2.71 -15.26
C GLY A 297 13.35 3.35 -15.46
N GLY A 298 13.94 3.87 -14.37
CA GLY A 298 15.24 4.55 -14.39
C GLY A 298 15.26 5.97 -14.95
N LYS A 299 14.10 6.53 -15.31
CA LYS A 299 13.99 7.91 -15.79
C LYS A 299 13.44 8.80 -14.70
N LEU A 300 14.09 9.95 -14.47
CA LEU A 300 13.57 11.00 -13.61
C LEU A 300 12.38 11.68 -14.29
N PHE A 301 11.30 11.83 -13.54
CA PHE A 301 10.15 12.65 -13.88
C PHE A 301 10.14 13.84 -12.93
N ASP A 302 10.04 15.03 -13.52
CA ASP A 302 9.85 16.28 -12.80
C ASP A 302 8.52 16.89 -13.23
N ALA A 303 7.61 17.07 -12.27
CA ALA A 303 6.28 17.56 -12.55
C ALA A 303 6.26 19.08 -12.72
N SER A 304 5.51 19.55 -13.72
CA SER A 304 5.21 20.98 -13.84
C SER A 304 4.60 21.52 -12.55
N PRO A 305 5.05 22.69 -12.05
CA PRO A 305 4.53 23.27 -10.82
C PRO A 305 3.02 23.50 -10.86
N ILE A 306 2.34 23.20 -9.75
CA ILE A 306 0.90 23.41 -9.58
C ILE A 306 0.69 24.52 -8.55
N ILE A 307 0.12 25.64 -9.00
CA ILE A 307 -0.24 26.75 -8.13
C ILE A 307 -1.63 26.53 -7.56
N VAL A 308 -1.73 26.52 -6.23
CA VAL A 308 -2.99 26.45 -5.49
C VAL A 308 -3.51 27.86 -5.28
N THR A 309 -4.76 28.10 -5.71
CA THR A 309 -5.41 29.41 -5.59
C THR A 309 -6.64 29.35 -4.69
N VAL A 310 -6.97 30.46 -4.02
CA VAL A 310 -8.20 30.59 -3.22
C VAL A 310 -8.85 31.95 -3.48
N ARG A 311 -10.18 32.01 -3.47
CA ARG A 311 -10.90 33.29 -3.58
C ARG A 311 -11.07 33.91 -2.19
N ARG A 312 -10.46 35.07 -1.96
CA ARG A 312 -10.64 35.89 -0.76
C ARG A 312 -11.95 36.68 -0.85
N THR A 313 -12.83 36.57 0.14
CA THR A 313 -14.17 37.18 0.15
C THR A 313 -14.42 37.96 1.45
N GLY A 314 -15.02 39.15 1.34
CA GLY A 314 -15.45 39.93 2.51
C GLY A 314 -16.67 39.29 3.19
N GLY A 315 -16.73 39.38 4.52
CA GLY A 315 -17.74 38.72 5.37
C GLY A 315 -19.18 39.00 4.92
N GLY A 316 -19.80 38.00 4.32
CA GLY A 316 -21.22 38.01 3.93
C GLY A 316 -22.03 36.83 4.48
N SER A 317 -21.38 35.89 5.16
CA SER A 317 -22.04 34.83 5.94
C SER A 317 -21.20 34.58 7.19
N GLU A 318 -21.82 34.65 8.37
CA GLU A 318 -21.17 34.41 9.67
C GLU A 318 -20.59 32.98 9.79
N GLU A 319 -20.98 32.09 8.89
CA GLU A 319 -20.34 30.78 8.69
C GLU A 319 -19.60 30.80 7.33
N GLY A 320 -18.27 30.67 7.37
CA GLY A 320 -17.46 30.47 6.16
C GLY A 320 -17.79 29.14 5.48
N GLU A 321 -17.20 28.90 4.30
CA GLU A 321 -17.35 27.59 3.64
C GLU A 321 -16.94 26.46 4.61
N PRO A 322 -17.79 25.44 4.84
CA PRO A 322 -17.45 24.34 5.73
C PRO A 322 -16.26 23.57 5.18
N GLU A 323 -15.50 22.94 6.07
CA GLU A 323 -14.34 22.15 5.65
C GLU A 323 -14.77 20.97 4.77
N ARG A 324 -13.91 20.59 3.83
CA ARG A 324 -14.19 19.47 2.92
C ARG A 324 -14.29 18.17 3.70
N LYS A 325 -15.34 17.38 3.45
CA LYS A 325 -15.56 16.08 4.12
C LYS A 325 -14.33 15.19 4.06
N GLU A 326 -13.64 15.16 2.93
CA GLU A 326 -12.44 14.35 2.73
C GLU A 326 -11.26 14.80 3.60
N VAL A 327 -11.14 16.11 3.88
CA VAL A 327 -10.14 16.66 4.81
C VAL A 327 -10.50 16.24 6.23
N MET A 328 -11.75 16.46 6.65
CA MET A 328 -12.23 16.09 7.99
C MET A 328 -12.05 14.58 8.27
N MET A 329 -12.34 13.72 7.29
CA MET A 329 -12.16 12.28 7.39
C MET A 329 -10.68 11.89 7.55
N GLU A 330 -9.78 12.58 6.86
CA GLU A 330 -8.35 12.32 6.99
C GLU A 330 -7.81 12.80 8.34
N GLU A 331 -8.24 13.96 8.83
CA GLU A 331 -7.90 14.44 10.17
C GLU A 331 -8.39 13.48 11.25
N ASN A 332 -9.59 12.95 11.10
CA ASN A 332 -10.13 11.94 11.99
C ASN A 332 -9.29 10.66 12.00
N ARG A 333 -8.91 10.15 10.81
CA ARG A 333 -8.02 8.99 10.71
C ARG A 333 -6.69 9.24 11.43
N LEU A 334 -6.11 10.43 11.28
CA LEU A 334 -4.87 10.83 11.96
C LEU A 334 -5.07 10.89 13.48
N ARG A 335 -6.19 11.45 13.94
CA ARG A 335 -6.55 11.50 15.37
C ARG A 335 -6.72 10.09 15.94
N THR A 336 -7.45 9.20 15.27
CA THR A 336 -7.62 7.80 15.69
C THR A 336 -6.29 7.07 15.81
N ALA A 337 -5.41 7.21 14.81
CA ALA A 337 -4.07 6.62 14.84
C ALA A 337 -3.25 7.12 16.03
N GLN A 338 -3.33 8.42 16.33
CA GLN A 338 -2.67 9.02 17.49
C GLN A 338 -3.22 8.47 18.81
N MET A 339 -4.53 8.26 18.93
CA MET A 339 -5.16 7.70 20.13
C MET A 339 -4.81 6.22 20.33
N ILE A 340 -4.69 5.42 19.25
CA ILE A 340 -4.18 4.05 19.32
C ILE A 340 -2.74 4.04 19.86
N LYS A 341 -1.89 4.94 19.36
CA LYS A 341 -0.51 5.08 19.84
C LYS A 341 -0.45 5.47 21.32
N GLU A 342 -1.24 6.45 21.73
CA GLU A 342 -1.32 6.88 23.14
C GLU A 342 -1.81 5.75 24.04
N SER A 343 -2.82 5.01 23.59
CA SER A 343 -3.33 3.81 24.28
C SER A 343 -2.25 2.74 24.45
N ARG A 344 -1.49 2.43 23.39
CA ARG A 344 -0.34 1.52 23.46
C ARG A 344 0.71 2.00 24.47
N ILE A 345 1.08 3.28 24.44
CA ILE A 345 2.07 3.84 25.38
C ILE A 345 1.59 3.66 26.83
N MET A 346 0.32 3.94 27.12
CA MET A 346 -0.26 3.72 28.45
C MET A 346 -0.25 2.23 28.86
N ALA A 347 -0.58 1.34 27.92
CA ALA A 347 -0.60 -0.09 28.19
C ALA A 347 0.81 -0.69 28.37
N ASP A 348 1.81 -0.16 27.68
CA ASP A 348 3.23 -0.47 27.90
C ASP A 348 3.69 -0.09 29.32
N ASP A 349 3.13 0.99 29.87
CA ASP A 349 3.29 1.41 31.27
C ASP A 349 2.40 0.64 32.26
N LYS A 350 1.75 -0.46 31.83
CA LYS A 350 0.80 -1.28 32.62
C LYS A 350 -0.47 -0.53 33.07
N LYS A 351 -0.79 0.62 32.46
CA LYS A 351 -2.00 1.42 32.74
C LYS A 351 -3.14 1.01 31.80
N LEU A 352 -3.57 -0.25 31.89
CA LEU A 352 -4.53 -0.84 30.94
C LEU A 352 -5.94 -0.19 31.00
N ASP A 353 -6.37 0.30 32.16
CA ASP A 353 -7.64 1.03 32.29
C ASP A 353 -7.64 2.33 31.49
N GLY A 354 -6.65 3.19 31.72
CA GLY A 354 -6.49 4.44 30.97
C GLY A 354 -6.27 4.20 29.47
N ALA A 355 -5.54 3.14 29.11
CA ALA A 355 -5.38 2.72 27.73
C ALA A 355 -6.73 2.36 27.07
N LEU A 356 -7.60 1.64 27.78
CA LEU A 356 -8.93 1.26 27.29
C LEU A 356 -9.87 2.48 27.21
N GLU A 357 -9.86 3.35 28.22
CA GLU A 357 -10.61 4.62 28.19
C GLU A 357 -10.26 5.44 26.96
N LYS A 358 -8.98 5.47 26.58
CA LYS A 358 -8.53 6.16 25.38
C LYS A 358 -9.11 5.58 24.09
N LEU A 359 -9.24 4.26 24.01
CA LEU A 359 -9.87 3.61 22.85
C LEU A 359 -11.38 3.84 22.81
N VAL A 360 -12.04 3.86 23.97
CA VAL A 360 -13.48 4.20 24.07
C VAL A 360 -13.71 5.65 23.62
N GLU A 361 -12.87 6.60 24.03
CA GLU A 361 -12.91 7.98 23.55
C GLU A 361 -12.80 8.03 22.02
N ALA A 362 -11.87 7.26 21.43
CA ALA A 362 -11.70 7.19 19.98
C ALA A 362 -12.94 6.59 19.27
N GLN A 363 -13.57 5.58 19.85
CA GLN A 363 -14.80 4.97 19.33
C GLN A 363 -15.96 5.97 19.33
N SER A 364 -16.17 6.71 20.43
CA SER A 364 -17.21 7.74 20.50
C SER A 364 -16.97 8.86 19.49
N LEU A 365 -15.72 9.23 19.21
CA LEU A 365 -15.40 10.18 18.14
C LEU A 365 -15.81 9.65 16.75
N GLN A 366 -15.64 8.34 16.48
CA GLN A 366 -16.09 7.74 15.22
C GLN A 366 -17.62 7.73 15.08
N GLU A 367 -18.37 7.65 16.17
CA GLU A 367 -19.85 7.69 16.16
C GLU A 367 -20.38 9.09 15.86
N ASN A 368 -19.69 10.13 16.35
CA ASN A 368 -20.09 11.52 16.17
C ASN A 368 -19.77 12.09 14.77
N MET A 369 -18.93 11.42 13.99
CA MET A 369 -18.55 11.85 12.63
C MET A 369 -19.58 11.46 11.56
N VAL A 370 -20.83 11.90 11.75
CA VAL A 370 -21.90 12.05 10.74
C VAL A 370 -22.41 10.73 10.11
N ASN A 371 -23.73 10.69 9.86
CA ASN A 371 -24.59 9.63 9.31
C ASN A 371 -24.18 8.97 7.96
N ASP A 372 -22.93 9.05 7.54
CA ASP A 372 -22.43 8.41 6.32
C ASP A 372 -21.91 6.99 6.63
N GLU A 373 -22.80 6.12 7.10
CA GLU A 373 -22.53 4.69 7.32
C GLU A 373 -22.02 3.98 6.05
N SER A 374 -22.18 4.61 4.88
CA SER A 374 -21.73 4.08 3.60
C SER A 374 -20.22 4.23 3.37
N ASN A 375 -19.49 5.03 4.17
CA ASN A 375 -18.05 5.18 3.98
C ASN A 375 -17.26 4.00 4.58
N PRO A 376 -16.58 3.19 3.74
CA PRO A 376 -15.85 2.01 4.22
C PRO A 376 -14.71 2.34 5.19
N LEU A 377 -14.14 3.55 5.13
CA LEU A 377 -13.06 3.99 6.04
C LEU A 377 -13.54 4.02 7.49
N ILE A 378 -14.75 4.53 7.75
CA ILE A 378 -15.29 4.63 9.11
C ILE A 378 -15.53 3.23 9.68
N GLY A 379 -16.09 2.32 8.87
CA GLY A 379 -16.27 0.92 9.25
C GLY A 379 -14.95 0.25 9.64
N MET A 380 -13.92 0.39 8.81
CA MET A 380 -12.60 -0.18 9.10
C MET A 380 -11.95 0.42 10.36
N LEU A 381 -12.05 1.74 10.59
CA LEU A 381 -11.52 2.38 11.80
C LEU A 381 -12.26 1.90 13.07
N LYS A 382 -13.58 1.73 12.99
CA LYS A 382 -14.37 1.16 14.10
C LYS A 382 -13.95 -0.28 14.39
N SER A 383 -13.83 -1.13 13.37
CA SER A 383 -13.35 -2.51 13.53
C SER A 383 -11.94 -2.55 14.14
N GLU A 384 -11.04 -1.65 13.71
CA GLU A 384 -9.69 -1.58 14.23
C GLU A 384 -9.66 -1.24 15.72
N LEU A 385 -10.42 -0.20 16.13
CA LEU A 385 -10.55 0.18 17.54
C LEU A 385 -11.19 -0.93 18.38
N GLN A 386 -12.22 -1.61 17.86
CA GLN A 386 -12.87 -2.72 18.55
C GLN A 386 -11.91 -3.90 18.77
N GLN A 387 -11.13 -4.26 17.76
CA GLN A 387 -10.12 -5.30 17.90
C GLN A 387 -9.03 -4.90 18.91
N MET A 388 -8.52 -3.66 18.84
CA MET A 388 -7.55 -3.16 19.82
C MET A 388 -8.10 -3.22 21.26
N SER A 389 -9.36 -2.84 21.47
CA SER A 389 -10.00 -2.90 22.80
C SER A 389 -10.11 -4.32 23.33
N ARG A 390 -10.42 -5.31 22.47
CA ARG A 390 -10.46 -6.74 22.86
C ARG A 390 -9.08 -7.26 23.28
N LEU A 391 -8.03 -6.76 22.63
CA LEU A 391 -6.64 -7.15 22.89
C LEU A 391 -5.98 -6.34 24.01
N MET A 392 -6.71 -5.48 24.72
CA MET A 392 -6.13 -4.60 25.74
C MET A 392 -5.94 -5.29 27.10
N LYS A 393 -6.76 -6.30 27.41
CA LYS A 393 -6.77 -6.95 28.73
C LYS A 393 -6.98 -8.45 28.63
N PRO A 394 -6.39 -9.26 29.54
CA PRO A 394 -5.40 -8.88 30.56
C PRO A 394 -4.02 -8.50 29.98
N GLN A 395 -3.08 -8.09 30.84
CA GLN A 395 -1.73 -7.63 30.44
C GLN A 395 -1.03 -8.61 29.49
N GLU A 396 -1.14 -9.92 29.76
CA GLU A 396 -0.53 -10.96 28.92
C GLU A 396 -1.09 -10.98 27.50
N ILE A 397 -2.40 -10.75 27.32
CA ILE A 397 -3.02 -10.65 25.99
C ILE A 397 -2.54 -9.39 25.28
N TYR A 398 -2.43 -8.28 26.02
CA TYR A 398 -1.87 -7.05 25.47
C TYR A 398 -0.43 -7.26 25.00
N GLU A 399 0.44 -7.83 25.83
CA GLU A 399 1.85 -8.01 25.49
C GLU A 399 2.04 -8.91 24.27
N ASN A 400 1.28 -10.01 24.19
CA ASN A 400 1.43 -11.02 23.14
C ASN A 400 0.68 -10.67 21.83
N GLN A 401 -0.43 -9.94 21.90
CA GLN A 401 -1.30 -9.69 20.76
C GLN A 401 -1.65 -8.20 20.58
N GLY A 402 -2.00 -7.50 21.66
CA GLY A 402 -2.41 -6.09 21.60
C GLY A 402 -1.29 -5.14 21.15
N ARG A 403 -0.09 -5.29 21.71
CA ARG A 403 1.10 -4.50 21.38
C ARG A 403 1.52 -4.69 19.91
N PRO A 404 1.72 -5.93 19.40
CA PRO A 404 2.08 -6.09 17.98
C PRO A 404 0.94 -5.67 17.03
N PHE A 405 -0.33 -5.84 17.42
CA PHE A 405 -1.46 -5.27 16.67
C PHE A 405 -1.37 -3.74 16.57
N ALA A 406 -1.17 -3.05 17.71
CA ALA A 406 -1.04 -1.59 17.75
C ALA A 406 0.13 -1.10 16.90
N LEU A 407 1.30 -1.74 16.98
CA LEU A 407 2.48 -1.36 16.19
C LEU A 407 2.26 -1.56 14.67
N SER A 408 1.51 -2.60 14.29
CA SER A 408 1.12 -2.83 12.88
C SER A 408 0.14 -1.77 12.40
N SER A 409 -0.84 -1.39 13.24
CA SER A 409 -1.77 -0.29 12.97
C SER A 409 -1.03 1.04 12.83
N GLU A 410 -0.18 1.41 13.80
CA GLU A 410 0.63 2.62 13.77
C GLU A 410 1.46 2.72 12.49
N THR A 411 2.17 1.65 12.13
CA THR A 411 2.99 1.62 10.92
C THR A 411 2.12 1.76 9.66
N SER A 412 0.98 1.07 9.58
CA SER A 412 0.06 1.18 8.46
C SER A 412 -0.46 2.61 8.29
N HIS A 413 -0.86 3.27 9.38
CA HIS A 413 -1.39 4.63 9.36
C HIS A 413 -0.32 5.69 9.06
N ASN A 414 0.88 5.52 9.61
CA ASN A 414 1.99 6.45 9.40
C ASN A 414 2.51 6.38 7.96
N ARG A 415 2.60 5.17 7.40
CA ARG A 415 2.97 4.98 6.00
C ARG A 415 1.81 5.23 5.05
N GLN A 416 0.56 5.12 5.50
CA GLN A 416 -0.61 5.01 4.62
C GLN A 416 -0.46 3.83 3.64
N ARG A 417 0.15 2.75 4.12
CA ARG A 417 0.45 1.52 3.37
C ARG A 417 -0.17 0.35 4.12
N PHE A 418 -0.65 -0.63 3.37
CA PHE A 418 -1.21 -1.82 3.98
C PHE A 418 -0.17 -2.51 4.86
N ALA A 419 -0.59 -2.91 6.06
CA ALA A 419 0.14 -3.80 6.93
C ALA A 419 -0.87 -4.78 7.53
N ALA A 420 -0.60 -6.07 7.39
CA ALA A 420 -1.51 -7.10 7.87
C ALA A 420 -1.61 -7.03 9.39
N ARG A 421 -2.85 -7.10 9.88
CA ARG A 421 -3.22 -7.04 11.30
C ARG A 421 -4.64 -7.54 11.50
N GLY A 422 -4.91 -8.01 12.70
CA GLY A 422 -6.22 -8.51 13.10
C GLY A 422 -6.50 -9.94 12.65
N ASP A 423 -7.66 -10.43 13.06
CA ASP A 423 -8.04 -11.83 12.87
C ASP A 423 -8.61 -12.12 11.48
N ASP A 424 -9.41 -11.19 10.93
CA ASP A 424 -9.92 -11.27 9.56
C ASP A 424 -9.22 -10.24 8.65
N PRO A 425 -8.41 -10.70 7.67
CA PRO A 425 -7.74 -9.81 6.74
C PRO A 425 -8.70 -9.06 5.80
N LYS A 426 -10.00 -9.42 5.75
CA LYS A 426 -11.02 -8.65 5.02
C LYS A 426 -11.59 -7.47 5.81
N GLU A 427 -11.64 -7.57 7.14
CA GLU A 427 -12.18 -6.50 7.98
C GLU A 427 -11.24 -5.29 8.08
N LEU A 428 -9.92 -5.53 8.01
CA LEU A 428 -8.88 -4.50 8.16
C LEU A 428 -7.99 -4.39 6.91
N SER A 429 -8.59 -4.00 5.79
CA SER A 429 -7.90 -3.81 4.50
C SER A 429 -7.48 -2.36 4.22
N LEU A 430 -7.35 -1.53 5.26
CA LEU A 430 -6.93 -0.14 5.11
C LEU A 430 -5.62 -0.03 4.31
N PHE A 431 -5.66 0.79 3.25
CA PHE A 431 -4.56 1.01 2.30
C PHE A 431 -4.17 -0.19 1.42
N ALA A 432 -4.96 -1.26 1.40
CA ALA A 432 -4.79 -2.33 0.44
C ALA A 432 -5.04 -1.83 -1.00
N THR A 433 -4.24 -2.32 -1.94
CA THR A 433 -4.43 -2.07 -3.37
C THR A 433 -5.24 -3.22 -3.99
N PRO A 434 -5.87 -3.02 -5.16
CA PRO A 434 -6.59 -4.10 -5.84
C PRO A 434 -5.73 -5.36 -6.08
N ARG A 435 -4.42 -5.19 -6.32
CA ARG A 435 -3.49 -6.33 -6.46
C ARG A 435 -3.31 -7.10 -5.15
N MET A 436 -3.25 -6.40 -4.03
CA MET A 436 -3.17 -7.02 -2.70
C MET A 436 -4.44 -7.84 -2.41
N ASP A 437 -5.62 -7.31 -2.73
CA ASP A 437 -6.89 -8.04 -2.55
C ASP A 437 -6.97 -9.28 -3.45
N ALA A 438 -6.49 -9.19 -4.68
CA ALA A 438 -6.40 -10.33 -5.58
C ALA A 438 -5.47 -11.41 -5.02
N TYR A 439 -4.29 -11.03 -4.50
CA TYR A 439 -3.32 -11.98 -3.94
C TYR A 439 -3.79 -12.58 -2.63
N LEU A 440 -4.58 -11.85 -1.83
CA LEU A 440 -5.29 -12.42 -0.68
C LEU A 440 -6.23 -13.56 -1.11
N GLY A 441 -7.01 -13.36 -2.17
CA GLY A 441 -7.91 -14.40 -2.69
C GLY A 441 -7.17 -15.60 -3.27
N GLN A 442 -6.10 -15.35 -4.01
CA GLN A 442 -5.27 -16.40 -4.62
C GLN A 442 -4.52 -17.21 -3.56
N ALA A 443 -3.93 -16.56 -2.56
CA ALA A 443 -3.24 -17.23 -1.47
C ALA A 443 -4.18 -18.12 -0.65
N LYS A 444 -5.40 -17.64 -0.34
CA LYS A 444 -6.43 -18.48 0.31
C LYS A 444 -6.72 -19.75 -0.49
N SER A 445 -6.89 -19.63 -1.82
CA SER A 445 -7.15 -20.80 -2.66
C SER A 445 -5.95 -21.75 -2.79
N PHE A 446 -4.73 -21.19 -2.75
CA PHE A 446 -3.48 -21.95 -2.81
C PHE A 446 -3.18 -22.68 -1.51
N ASP A 447 -3.47 -22.06 -0.36
CA ASP A 447 -3.33 -22.69 0.96
C ASP A 447 -4.26 -23.92 1.09
N GLU A 448 -5.42 -23.92 0.44
CA GLU A 448 -6.33 -25.07 0.38
C GLU A 448 -5.83 -26.19 -0.54
N ASP A 449 -5.20 -25.85 -1.67
CA ASP A 449 -4.63 -26.82 -2.61
C ASP A 449 -3.41 -26.24 -3.34
N PRO A 450 -2.19 -26.51 -2.84
CA PRO A 450 -0.94 -25.99 -3.42
C PRO A 450 -0.61 -26.50 -4.83
N ARG A 451 -1.42 -27.43 -5.37
CA ARG A 451 -1.28 -27.95 -6.73
C ARG A 451 -2.04 -27.12 -7.77
N LYS A 452 -2.94 -26.22 -7.33
CA LYS A 452 -3.68 -25.36 -8.25
C LYS A 452 -2.73 -24.40 -8.97
N PRO A 453 -2.89 -24.21 -10.29
CA PRO A 453 -2.12 -23.22 -11.01
C PRO A 453 -2.48 -21.82 -10.50
N LEU A 454 -1.45 -20.98 -10.35
CA LEU A 454 -1.62 -19.57 -10.02
C LEU A 454 -1.57 -18.74 -11.31
N PRO A 455 -2.37 -17.67 -11.42
CA PRO A 455 -2.22 -16.72 -12.50
C PRO A 455 -0.81 -16.11 -12.49
N SER A 456 -0.23 -15.89 -13.66
CA SER A 456 1.01 -15.13 -13.80
C SER A 456 0.80 -13.64 -13.50
N VAL A 457 1.89 -12.90 -13.26
CA VAL A 457 1.84 -11.44 -13.04
C VAL A 457 1.19 -10.71 -14.21
N ASP A 458 1.45 -11.16 -15.44
CA ASP A 458 0.89 -10.59 -16.67
C ASP A 458 -0.62 -10.86 -16.80
N GLU A 459 -1.08 -12.04 -16.38
CA GLU A 459 -2.51 -12.38 -16.38
C GLU A 459 -3.26 -11.55 -15.33
N ASP A 460 -2.71 -11.44 -14.12
CA ASP A 460 -3.28 -10.59 -13.08
C ASP A 460 -3.39 -9.13 -13.55
N GLU A 461 -2.40 -8.63 -14.30
CA GLU A 461 -2.46 -7.29 -14.88
C GLU A 461 -3.53 -7.12 -15.94
N LYS A 462 -3.72 -8.12 -16.81
CA LYS A 462 -4.80 -8.10 -17.79
C LYS A 462 -6.14 -8.08 -17.09
N GLN A 463 -6.32 -8.88 -16.04
CA GLN A 463 -7.53 -8.92 -15.23
C GLN A 463 -7.78 -7.58 -14.51
N GLU A 464 -6.74 -7.02 -13.89
CA GLU A 464 -6.86 -5.74 -13.18
C GLU A 464 -7.23 -4.60 -14.14
N ARG A 465 -6.63 -4.55 -15.34
CA ARG A 465 -7.01 -3.57 -16.39
C ARG A 465 -8.44 -3.77 -16.89
N ALA A 466 -8.87 -5.03 -17.07
CA ALA A 466 -10.24 -5.33 -17.48
C ALA A 466 -11.28 -4.94 -16.42
N ALA A 467 -10.90 -4.95 -15.14
CA ALA A 467 -11.75 -4.56 -14.03
C ALA A 467 -11.84 -3.04 -13.83
N GLU A 468 -11.01 -2.22 -14.49
CA GLU A 468 -11.07 -0.77 -14.33
C GLU A 468 -12.38 -0.19 -14.89
N PRO A 469 -13.11 0.62 -14.10
CA PRO A 469 -14.32 1.24 -14.58
C PRO A 469 -13.99 2.16 -15.76
N LEU A 470 -14.59 1.87 -16.91
CA LEU A 470 -14.41 2.63 -18.14
C LEU A 470 -14.54 4.15 -17.89
N PRO A 471 -13.67 4.99 -18.47
CA PRO A 471 -13.76 6.44 -18.34
C PRO A 471 -15.18 6.94 -18.64
N PRO A 472 -15.66 8.03 -18.02
CA PRO A 472 -17.03 8.53 -18.22
C PRO A 472 -17.41 8.72 -19.69
N MET A 473 -16.47 9.14 -20.53
CA MET A 473 -16.66 9.26 -21.98
C MET A 473 -16.88 7.91 -22.67
N VAL A 474 -16.14 6.87 -22.28
CA VAL A 474 -16.29 5.52 -22.82
C VAL A 474 -17.56 4.87 -22.29
N ARG A 475 -17.95 5.11 -21.03
CA ARG A 475 -19.26 4.73 -20.49
C ARG A 475 -20.42 5.36 -21.30
N ARG A 476 -20.33 6.65 -21.61
CA ARG A 476 -21.31 7.32 -22.48
C ARG A 476 -21.33 6.71 -23.87
N LEU A 477 -20.16 6.47 -24.46
CA LEU A 477 -20.06 5.86 -25.80
C LEU A 477 -20.64 4.43 -25.83
N CYS A 478 -20.30 3.58 -24.86
CA CYS A 478 -20.87 2.25 -24.70
C CYS A 478 -22.39 2.30 -24.49
N TYR A 479 -22.90 3.25 -23.71
CA TYR A 479 -24.34 3.46 -23.55
C TYR A 479 -25.01 3.84 -24.88
N TYR A 480 -24.42 4.74 -25.67
CA TYR A 480 -24.95 5.09 -27.00
C TYR A 480 -24.88 3.92 -27.98
N ILE A 481 -23.78 3.16 -28.00
CA ILE A 481 -23.62 1.95 -28.83
C ILE A 481 -24.68 0.91 -28.46
N GLN A 482 -24.88 0.62 -27.17
CA GLN A 482 -25.91 -0.32 -26.71
C GLN A 482 -27.33 0.16 -27.06
N LYS A 483 -27.58 1.47 -27.01
CA LYS A 483 -28.86 2.07 -27.42
C LYS A 483 -29.10 1.92 -28.92
N VAL A 484 -28.08 2.13 -29.75
CA VAL A 484 -28.13 1.92 -31.21
C VAL A 484 -28.37 0.45 -31.54
N ILE A 485 -27.63 -0.48 -30.92
CA ILE A 485 -27.82 -1.93 -31.12
C ILE A 485 -29.24 -2.36 -30.75
N ARG A 486 -29.76 -1.93 -29.59
CA ARG A 486 -31.15 -2.23 -29.19
C ARG A 486 -32.17 -1.62 -30.14
N SER A 487 -31.92 -0.43 -30.66
CA SER A 487 -32.80 0.21 -31.66
C SER A 487 -32.78 -0.54 -32.99
N PHE A 488 -31.60 -1.01 -33.41
CA PHE A 488 -31.42 -1.81 -34.62
C PHE A 488 -32.14 -3.16 -34.50
N PHE A 489 -31.98 -3.87 -33.38
CA PHE A 489 -32.70 -5.13 -33.11
C PHE A 489 -34.22 -4.93 -33.02
N LYS A 490 -34.71 -3.85 -32.41
CA LYS A 490 -36.15 -3.52 -32.40
C LYS A 490 -36.68 -3.20 -33.79
N GLY A 491 -35.89 -2.51 -34.62
CA GLY A 491 -36.20 -2.25 -36.02
C GLY A 491 -36.25 -3.54 -36.84
N PHE A 492 -35.27 -4.43 -36.66
CA PHE A 492 -35.19 -5.73 -37.31
C PHE A 492 -36.38 -6.63 -36.94
N LEU A 493 -36.73 -6.74 -35.65
CA LEU A 493 -37.93 -7.50 -35.22
C LEU A 493 -39.25 -6.91 -35.75
N LYS A 494 -39.36 -5.58 -35.89
CA LYS A 494 -40.53 -4.95 -36.55
C LYS A 494 -40.58 -5.24 -38.04
N CYS A 495 -39.44 -5.32 -38.70
CA CYS A 495 -39.34 -5.67 -40.12
C CYS A 495 -39.72 -7.14 -40.35
N CYS A 496 -39.18 -8.06 -39.54
CA CYS A 496 -39.56 -9.48 -39.57
C CYS A 496 -41.06 -9.70 -39.29
N ARG A 497 -41.66 -8.96 -38.35
CA ARG A 497 -43.12 -9.02 -38.10
C ARG A 497 -43.96 -8.50 -39.27
N LYS A 498 -43.48 -7.55 -40.07
CA LYS A 498 -44.20 -7.09 -41.26
C LYS A 498 -44.12 -8.11 -42.40
N ILE A 499 -43.00 -8.82 -42.54
CA ILE A 499 -42.82 -9.85 -43.56
C ILE A 499 -43.67 -11.10 -43.24
N CYS A 500 -43.85 -11.47 -41.97
CA CYS A 500 -44.70 -12.60 -41.60
C CYS A 500 -46.21 -12.33 -41.67
N VAL A 501 -46.66 -11.07 -41.78
CA VAL A 501 -48.09 -10.71 -41.84
C VAL A 501 -48.58 -10.51 -43.29
N SER A 502 -47.67 -10.48 -44.28
CA SER A 502 -48.03 -10.33 -45.69
C SER A 502 -48.30 -11.63 -46.44
N ASP A 503 -48.23 -12.80 -45.79
CA ASP A 503 -48.36 -14.12 -46.46
C ASP A 503 -49.57 -14.96 -46.00
N SER A 504 -50.57 -14.34 -45.40
CA SER A 504 -51.83 -15.02 -45.07
C SER A 504 -53.04 -14.25 -45.59
N SER A 505 -53.27 -14.34 -46.90
CA SER A 505 -54.60 -14.13 -47.51
C SER A 505 -55.21 -15.50 -47.86
N PRO A 506 -56.50 -15.73 -47.55
CA PRO A 506 -57.14 -17.04 -47.68
C PRO A 506 -57.61 -17.30 -49.12
N GLN A 507 -57.41 -18.53 -49.61
CA GLN A 507 -58.13 -19.06 -50.77
C GLN A 507 -59.46 -19.64 -50.30
N ASP A 508 -60.56 -19.08 -50.78
CA ASP A 508 -61.87 -19.72 -50.89
C ASP A 508 -62.38 -19.46 -52.32
N GLY A 509 -62.80 -20.53 -53.02
CA GLY A 509 -63.55 -20.46 -54.30
C GLY A 509 -62.73 -20.72 -55.56
#